data_AF-A0A369R9Y0-F1
#
_entry.id   AF-A0A369R9Y0-F1
#
_cell.length_a   1.000
_cell.length_b   1.000
_cell.length_c   1.000
_cell.angle_alpha   90.00
_cell.angle_beta   90.00
_cell.angle_gamma   90.00
#
_symmetry.space_group_name_H-M   'P 1'
#
loop_
_entity.id
_entity.type
_entity.pdbx_description
1 polymer ?
#
loop_
_entity_poly.entity_id
_entity_poly.type
_entity_poly.pdbx_seq_one_letter_code
_entity_poly.pdbx_strand_id
1 'polypeptide(L)'
;MNTTGKKNMIAATLYFVLTLGLGMALMRMLQTADPAWLESPARKMLAGAHLHGSLEALLNLVFGYLICRFGTKTPMLSTVASWLLLFGMLHSAGAYLGGLGLTAAKVVAPFGAVSLISGILVMVPILAKGVDTEN
;
A
#
# COMPACT_ATOMS: atom_id res chain seq x y z
N MET A 1 -23.23 0.95 8.19
CA MET A 1 -22.33 1.25 7.05
C MET A 1 -20.89 0.99 7.50
N ASN A 2 -20.20 0.01 6.92
CA ASN A 2 -18.93 -0.50 7.43
C ASN A 2 -17.80 0.56 7.40
N THR A 3 -17.41 1.09 8.55
CA THR A 3 -16.39 2.15 8.69
C THR A 3 -14.98 1.64 8.39
N THR A 4 -14.72 0.35 8.60
CA THR A 4 -13.44 -0.30 8.36
C THR A 4 -13.06 -0.24 6.88
N GLY A 5 -13.95 -0.69 5.98
CA GLY A 5 -13.65 -0.71 4.55
C GLY A 5 -13.45 0.70 3.97
N LYS A 6 -14.26 1.68 4.39
CA LYS A 6 -14.16 3.07 3.92
C LYS A 6 -12.80 3.69 4.21
N LYS A 7 -12.28 3.44 5.41
CA LYS A 7 -10.96 3.94 5.83
C LYS A 7 -9.87 3.42 4.89
N ASN A 8 -9.88 2.12 4.55
CA ASN A 8 -8.94 1.54 3.60
C ASN A 8 -9.08 2.19 2.22
N MET A 9 -10.31 2.34 1.71
CA MET A 9 -10.55 2.95 0.41
C MET A 9 -10.04 4.40 0.34
N ILE A 10 -10.31 5.23 1.35
CA ILE A 10 -9.86 6.63 1.39
C ILE A 10 -8.34 6.71 1.43
N ALA A 11 -7.73 6.00 2.39
CA ALA A 11 -6.28 6.02 2.55
C ALA A 11 -5.57 5.47 1.30
N ALA A 12 -6.07 4.37 0.73
CA ALA A 12 -5.57 3.78 -0.51
C ALA A 12 -5.66 4.75 -1.69
N THR A 13 -6.79 5.45 -1.86
CA THR A 13 -6.97 6.36 -3.00
C THR A 13 -6.00 7.52 -2.91
N LEU A 14 -5.83 8.11 -1.72
CA LEU A 14 -4.84 9.17 -1.51
C LEU A 14 -3.42 8.67 -1.74
N TYR A 15 -3.10 7.48 -1.23
CA TYR A 15 -1.79 6.87 -1.41
C TYR A 15 -1.49 6.54 -2.88
N PHE A 16 -2.48 6.05 -3.63
CA PHE A 16 -2.38 5.77 -5.06
C PHE A 16 -2.11 7.03 -5.87
N VAL A 17 -2.75 8.16 -5.54
CA VAL A 17 -2.46 9.44 -6.19
C VAL A 17 -1.00 9.85 -5.96
N LEU A 18 -0.48 9.65 -4.75
CA LEU A 18 0.93 9.93 -4.44
C LEU A 18 1.88 9.04 -5.25
N THR A 19 1.59 7.74 -5.37
CA THR A 19 2.44 6.81 -6.11
C THR A 19 2.39 7.07 -7.61
N LEU A 20 1.23 7.41 -8.17
CA LEU A 20 1.11 7.87 -9.56
C LEU A 20 1.89 9.16 -9.79
N GLY A 21 1.80 10.12 -8.86
CA GLY A 21 2.61 11.33 -8.85
C GLY A 21 4.11 11.03 -8.95
N LEU A 22 4.59 10.07 -8.17
CA LEU A 22 5.98 9.62 -8.24
C LEU A 22 6.32 8.96 -9.58
N GLY A 23 5.43 8.13 -10.12
CA GLY A 23 5.62 7.52 -11.44
C GLY A 23 5.79 8.57 -12.54
N MET A 24 4.94 9.60 -12.53
CA MET A 24 5.06 10.73 -13.46
C MET A 24 6.38 11.49 -13.27
N ALA A 25 6.80 11.72 -12.03
CA ALA A 25 8.08 12.38 -11.74
C ALA A 25 9.28 11.55 -12.24
N LEU A 26 9.27 10.24 -12.02
CA LEU A 26 10.33 9.33 -12.48
C LEU A 26 10.41 9.28 -14.02
N MET A 27 9.25 9.25 -14.70
CA MET A 27 9.19 9.29 -16.16
C MET A 27 9.72 10.63 -16.71
N ARG A 28 9.37 11.74 -16.07
CA ARG A 28 9.92 13.06 -16.44
C ARG A 28 11.44 13.09 -16.25
N MET A 29 11.95 12.58 -15.13
CA MET A 29 13.38 12.54 -14.88
C MET A 29 14.10 11.63 -15.89
N LEU A 30 13.51 10.52 -16.31
CA LEU A 30 14.09 9.63 -17.32
C LEU A 30 14.39 10.34 -18.65
N GLN A 31 13.61 11.36 -19.02
CA GLN A 31 13.80 12.12 -20.26
C GLN A 31 14.98 13.09 -20.21
N THR A 32 15.38 13.52 -19.01
CA THR A 32 16.39 14.58 -18.82
C THR A 32 17.53 14.17 -17.91
N ALA A 33 17.60 12.90 -17.50
CA ALA A 33 18.52 12.44 -16.48
C ALA A 33 19.91 12.12 -17.03
N ASP A 34 20.91 12.56 -16.27
CA ASP A 34 22.30 12.09 -16.38
C ASP A 34 22.36 10.56 -16.17
N PRO A 35 23.17 9.81 -16.96
CA PRO A 35 23.50 8.41 -16.71
C PRO A 35 23.78 8.06 -15.24
N ALA A 36 24.44 8.94 -14.48
CA ALA A 36 24.73 8.72 -13.06
C ALA A 36 23.45 8.60 -12.20
N TRP A 37 22.40 9.36 -12.52
CA TRP A 37 21.12 9.26 -11.82
C TRP A 37 20.37 7.98 -12.17
N LEU A 38 20.45 7.54 -13.44
CA LEU A 38 19.76 6.33 -13.92
C LEU A 38 20.20 5.07 -13.15
N GLU A 39 21.47 5.01 -12.75
CA GLU A 39 22.02 3.90 -11.97
C GLU A 39 21.95 4.10 -10.45
N SER A 40 21.52 5.28 -10.01
CA SER A 40 21.56 5.65 -8.60
C SER A 40 20.68 4.73 -7.73
N PRO A 41 21.15 4.37 -6.51
CA PRO A 41 20.33 3.64 -5.55
C PRO A 41 19.04 4.39 -5.19
N ALA A 42 19.08 5.73 -5.16
CA ALA A 42 17.92 6.57 -4.88
C ALA A 42 16.81 6.37 -5.92
N ARG A 43 17.14 6.40 -7.22
CA ARG A 43 16.17 6.11 -8.28
C ARG A 43 15.59 4.70 -8.13
N LYS A 44 16.43 3.69 -7.92
CA LYS A 44 15.99 2.28 -7.75
C LYS A 44 15.01 2.15 -6.58
N MET A 45 15.28 2.84 -5.47
CA MET A 45 14.36 2.91 -4.33
C MET A 45 13.03 3.60 -4.66
N LEU A 46 13.06 4.76 -5.34
CA LEU A 46 11.85 5.47 -5.74
C LEU A 46 11.01 4.66 -6.74
N ALA A 47 11.65 3.99 -7.71
CA ALA A 47 10.95 3.10 -8.63
C ALA A 47 10.30 1.92 -7.90
N GLY A 48 11.00 1.33 -6.92
CA GLY A 48 10.42 0.32 -6.03
C GLY A 48 9.25 0.86 -5.20
N ALA A 49 9.38 2.06 -4.63
CA ALA A 49 8.32 2.71 -3.87
C ALA A 49 7.07 3.00 -4.73
N HIS A 50 7.26 3.44 -5.98
CA HIS A 50 6.17 3.60 -6.94
C HIS A 50 5.45 2.27 -7.21
N LEU A 51 6.18 1.21 -7.52
CA LEU A 51 5.61 -0.09 -7.84
C LEU A 51 4.88 -0.71 -6.64
N HIS A 52 5.59 -0.89 -5.52
CA HIS A 52 5.02 -1.51 -4.33
C HIS A 52 3.91 -0.66 -3.72
N GLY A 53 4.08 0.66 -3.67
CA GLY A 53 3.05 1.54 -3.13
C GLY A 53 1.76 1.52 -3.94
N SER A 54 1.88 1.38 -5.27
CA SER A 54 0.71 1.25 -6.15
C SER A 54 -0.05 -0.07 -5.91
N LEU A 55 0.67 -1.17 -5.68
CA LEU A 55 0.07 -2.47 -5.36
C LEU A 55 -0.54 -2.49 -3.94
N GLU A 56 0.14 -1.89 -2.96
CA GLU A 56 -0.34 -1.75 -1.58
C GLU A 56 -1.62 -0.91 -1.51
N ALA A 57 -1.67 0.20 -2.28
CA ALA A 57 -2.87 1.00 -2.44
C ALA A 57 -4.00 0.19 -3.10
N LEU A 58 -3.73 -0.46 -4.23
CA LEU A 58 -4.73 -1.26 -4.94
C LEU A 58 -5.32 -2.37 -4.04
N LEU A 59 -4.47 -3.08 -3.30
CA LEU A 59 -4.89 -4.10 -2.34
C LEU A 59 -5.83 -3.53 -1.28
N ASN A 60 -5.47 -2.38 -0.67
CA ASN A 60 -6.30 -1.73 0.32
C ASN A 60 -7.63 -1.22 -0.26
N LEU A 61 -7.63 -0.69 -1.48
CA LEU A 61 -8.82 -0.22 -2.17
C LEU A 61 -9.79 -1.37 -2.45
N VAL A 62 -9.28 -2.46 -3.04
CA VAL A 62 -10.08 -3.66 -3.38
C VAL A 62 -10.60 -4.31 -2.10
N PHE A 63 -9.74 -4.55 -1.11
CA PHE A 63 -10.14 -5.15 0.15
C PHE A 63 -11.19 -4.31 0.88
N GLY A 64 -10.97 -3.00 0.95
CA GLY A 64 -11.91 -2.05 1.55
C GLY A 64 -13.25 -2.04 0.83
N TYR A 65 -13.25 -2.03 -0.50
CA TYR A 65 -14.46 -2.10 -1.33
C TYR A 65 -15.25 -3.38 -1.07
N LEU A 66 -14.58 -4.55 -1.09
CA LEU A 66 -15.24 -5.85 -0.87
C LEU A 66 -15.95 -5.88 0.49
N ILE A 67 -15.27 -5.45 1.56
CA ILE A 67 -15.84 -5.42 2.90
C ILE A 67 -16.97 -4.38 3.02
N CYS A 68 -16.83 -3.23 2.38
CA CYS A 68 -17.88 -2.20 2.39
C CYS A 68 -19.14 -2.63 1.64
N ARG A 69 -18.97 -3.29 0.49
CA ARG A 69 -20.08 -3.65 -0.40
C ARG A 69 -20.79 -4.93 0.01
N PHE A 70 -20.02 -5.92 0.47
CA PHE A 70 -20.52 -7.28 0.72
C PHE A 70 -20.44 -7.70 2.19
N GLY A 71 -19.91 -6.87 3.09
CA GLY A 71 -19.74 -7.28 4.49
C GLY A 71 -18.69 -8.39 4.67
N THR A 72 -18.76 -9.10 5.79
CA THR A 72 -17.82 -10.16 6.16
C THR A 72 -18.35 -10.97 7.34
N LYS A 73 -18.29 -12.29 7.22
CA LYS A 73 -18.64 -13.22 8.32
C LYS A 73 -17.61 -13.20 9.47
N THR A 74 -16.50 -12.48 9.30
CA THR A 74 -15.44 -12.36 10.31
C THR A 74 -15.03 -10.89 10.54
N PRO A 75 -15.89 -10.10 11.21
CA PRO A 75 -15.68 -8.66 11.37
C PRO A 75 -14.40 -8.30 12.14
N MET A 76 -14.04 -9.10 13.15
CA MET A 76 -12.80 -8.90 13.92
C MET A 76 -11.56 -9.12 13.05
N LEU A 77 -11.48 -10.25 12.32
CA LEU A 77 -10.36 -10.53 11.42
C LEU A 77 -10.25 -9.47 10.32
N SER A 78 -11.38 -9.04 9.78
CA SER A 78 -11.42 -7.99 8.74
C SER A 78 -10.92 -6.64 9.26
N THR A 79 -11.20 -6.33 10.52
CA THR A 79 -10.67 -5.12 11.19
C THR A 79 -9.17 -5.23 11.43
N VAL A 80 -8.68 -6.40 11.86
CA VAL A 80 -7.24 -6.66 12.04
C VAL A 80 -6.51 -6.57 10.70
N ALA A 81 -6.98 -7.26 9.67
CA ALA A 81 -6.43 -7.19 8.32
C ALA A 81 -6.42 -5.75 7.80
N SER A 82 -7.52 -5.00 7.97
CA SER A 82 -7.60 -3.59 7.58
C SER A 82 -6.48 -2.75 8.17
N TRP A 83 -6.21 -2.87 9.48
CA TRP A 83 -5.14 -2.12 10.14
C TRP A 83 -3.75 -2.58 9.71
N LEU A 84 -3.54 -3.88 9.57
CA LEU A 84 -2.27 -4.44 9.11
C LEU A 84 -1.93 -3.99 7.68
N LEU A 85 -2.91 -3.99 6.77
CA LEU A 85 -2.72 -3.53 5.40
C LEU A 85 -2.46 -2.02 5.31
N LEU A 86 -3.08 -1.21 6.19
CA LEU A 86 -2.83 0.22 6.26
C LEU A 86 -1.45 0.54 6.81
N PHE A 87 -1.05 -0.10 7.90
CA PHE A 87 0.31 0.02 8.44
C PHE A 87 1.35 -0.57 7.47
N GLY A 88 0.93 -1.55 6.66
CA GLY A 88 1.68 -2.13 5.56
C GLY A 88 2.22 -1.08 4.57
N MET A 89 1.48 0.01 4.34
CA MET A 89 1.90 1.09 3.44
C MET A 89 3.17 1.81 3.90
N LEU A 90 3.60 1.65 5.17
CA LEU A 90 4.89 2.15 5.64
C LEU A 90 6.07 1.49 4.91
N HIS A 91 5.88 0.32 4.30
CA HIS A 91 6.89 -0.34 3.49
C HIS A 91 7.35 0.54 2.33
N SER A 92 6.44 0.84 1.42
CA SER A 92 6.74 1.70 0.27
C SER A 92 6.88 3.17 0.65
N ALA A 93 6.22 3.65 1.72
CA ALA A 93 6.39 5.04 2.19
C ALA A 93 7.80 5.30 2.76
N GLY A 94 8.36 4.36 3.52
CA GLY A 94 9.75 4.45 4.00
C GLY A 94 10.76 4.45 2.86
N ALA A 95 10.52 3.61 1.83
CA ALA A 95 11.34 3.60 0.62
C ALA A 95 11.20 4.89 -0.20
N TYR A 96 9.99 5.44 -0.32
CA TYR A 96 9.70 6.72 -0.97
C TYR A 96 10.51 7.85 -0.33
N LEU A 97 10.34 8.05 0.99
CA LEU A 97 11.00 9.13 1.73
C LEU A 97 12.52 8.93 1.74
N GLY A 98 12.98 7.69 1.91
CA GLY A 98 14.40 7.33 1.83
C GLY A 98 15.02 7.59 0.46
N GLY A 99 14.25 7.42 -0.62
CA GLY A 99 14.66 7.72 -2.00
C GLY A 99 14.72 9.23 -2.29
N LEU A 100 13.92 10.04 -1.59
CA LEU A 100 14.00 11.51 -1.61
C LEU A 100 15.09 12.10 -0.73
N GLY A 101 15.87 11.26 -0.03
CA GLY A 101 17.00 11.69 0.79
C GLY A 101 16.74 11.69 2.29
N LEU A 102 15.51 11.44 2.76
CA LEU A 102 15.21 11.24 4.19
C LEU A 102 15.60 9.82 4.62
N THR A 103 16.90 9.55 4.68
CA THR A 103 17.46 8.20 4.88
C THR A 103 16.99 7.53 6.17
N ALA A 104 16.73 8.31 7.24
CA ALA A 104 16.19 7.79 8.50
C ALA A 104 14.82 7.11 8.33
N ALA A 105 14.01 7.54 7.34
CA ALA A 105 12.70 6.94 7.07
C ALA A 105 12.80 5.49 6.57
N LYS A 106 13.96 5.04 6.09
CA LYS A 106 14.15 3.65 5.63
C LYS A 106 13.93 2.64 6.76
N VAL A 107 14.11 3.05 8.02
CA VAL A 107 13.95 2.19 9.19
C VAL A 107 12.52 1.66 9.35
N VAL A 108 11.51 2.38 8.83
CA VAL A 108 10.11 1.95 8.99
C VAL A 108 9.69 0.90 7.95
N ALA A 109 10.42 0.78 6.85
CA ALA A 109 10.03 -0.06 5.72
C ALA A 109 9.90 -1.56 6.08
N PRO A 110 10.83 -2.17 6.86
CA PRO A 110 10.70 -3.56 7.28
C PRO A 110 9.47 -3.82 8.16
N PHE A 111 9.11 -2.88 9.04
CA PHE A 111 7.91 -3.01 9.88
C PHE A 111 6.63 -2.95 9.05
N GLY A 112 6.60 -2.07 8.04
CA GLY A 112 5.54 -2.06 7.03
C GLY A 112 5.45 -3.40 6.30
N ALA A 113 6.58 -3.95 5.84
CA ALA A 113 6.59 -5.22 5.11
C ALA A 113 6.02 -6.38 5.93
N VAL A 114 6.45 -6.51 7.19
CA VAL A 114 5.92 -7.54 8.12
C VAL A 114 4.42 -7.34 8.35
N SER A 115 3.97 -6.09 8.50
CA SER A 115 2.55 -5.78 8.69
C SER A 115 1.72 -6.13 7.46
N LEU A 116 2.21 -5.78 6.26
CA LEU A 116 1.57 -6.11 4.98
C LEU A 116 1.43 -7.63 4.81
N ILE A 117 2.51 -8.38 5.01
CA ILE A 117 2.51 -9.86 4.91
C ILE A 117 1.51 -10.45 5.91
N SER A 118 1.54 -9.98 7.16
CA SER A 118 0.60 -10.43 8.19
C SER A 118 -0.85 -10.11 7.80
N GLY A 119 -1.11 -8.93 7.24
CA GLY A 119 -2.43 -8.54 6.75
C GLY A 119 -2.94 -9.46 5.65
N ILE A 120 -2.09 -9.77 4.67
CA ILE A 120 -2.39 -10.70 3.57
C ILE A 120 -2.68 -12.11 4.12
N LEU A 121 -1.89 -12.59 5.09
CA LEU A 121 -2.15 -13.90 5.71
C LEU A 121 -3.50 -13.93 6.45
N VAL A 122 -3.87 -12.84 7.13
CA VAL A 122 -5.19 -12.73 7.78
C VAL A 122 -6.33 -12.65 6.76
N MET A 123 -6.09 -12.20 5.53
CA MET A 123 -7.10 -12.25 4.46
C MET A 123 -7.50 -13.67 4.07
N VAL A 124 -6.59 -14.65 4.19
CA VAL A 124 -6.87 -16.06 3.81
C VAL A 124 -8.13 -16.61 4.50
N PRO A 125 -8.24 -16.62 5.85
CA PRO A 125 -9.44 -17.11 6.52
C PRO A 125 -10.69 -16.24 6.29
N ILE A 126 -10.52 -14.95 6.00
CA ILE A 126 -11.65 -14.05 5.66
C ILE A 126 -12.24 -14.47 4.32
N LEU A 127 -11.38 -14.63 3.30
CA LEU A 127 -11.77 -15.04 1.96
C LEU A 127 -12.34 -16.47 1.94
N ALA A 128 -11.76 -17.38 2.73
CA ALA A 128 -12.24 -18.76 2.83
C ALA A 128 -13.66 -18.86 3.41
N LYS A 129 -14.02 -18.01 4.38
CA LYS A 129 -15.38 -17.94 4.94
C LYS A 129 -16.35 -17.16 4.05
N GLY A 130 -15.81 -16.31 3.18
CA GLY A 130 -16.57 -15.49 2.24
C GLY A 130 -17.15 -14.21 2.87
N VAL A 131 -17.86 -13.47 2.04
CA VAL A 131 -18.57 -12.24 2.38
C VAL A 131 -20.03 -12.52 2.73
N ASP A 132 -20.72 -11.54 3.31
CA ASP A 132 -22.14 -11.68 3.61
C ASP A 132 -22.93 -11.61 2.28
N THR A 133 -23.65 -12.68 1.96
CA THR A 133 -24.39 -12.82 0.70
C THR A 133 -25.75 -12.13 0.72
N GLU A 134 -26.17 -11.62 1.88
CA GLU A 134 -27.46 -10.97 2.10
C GLU A 134 -27.23 -9.50 2.49
N ASN A 135 -27.31 -8.60 1.50
CA ASN A 135 -27.55 -7.17 1.71
C ASN A 135 -28.62 -6.70 0.73
#